data_AF-A0AA39AGZ5-F1
#
_entry.id   AF-A0AA39AGZ5-F1
#
_cell.length_a   1.000
_cell.length_b   1.000
_cell.length_c   1.000
_cell.angle_alpha   90.00
_cell.angle_beta   90.00
_cell.angle_gamma   90.00
#
_symmetry.space_group_name_H-M   'P 1'
#
loop_
_entity.id
_entity.type
_entity.pdbx_description
1 polymer ?
#
loop_
_entity_poly.entity_id
_entity_poly.type
_entity_poly.pdbx_seq_one_letter_code
_entity_poly.pdbx_strand_id
1 'polypeptide(L)'
;MRGGWIPCFSRPFNDWEVEVVERLLLTLQGKKLVAGLEDKVLWNASKNGIFFVKSLYNTLDSSCAVLFPWSIIWSSCVPTKVGFFAWEVSWGKVLTQDQLKRRGWILANRCFLCCDEEKTINHILVHCPKTRILWDLVFSLFGVNWVLPLTVRDTLLGWSASFVDKKHGKTWRTALLCLFWTVWKERNRIVFDNEVLSIQRMKNSFVCNLFS
;
A
#
# COMPACT_ATOMS: atom_id res chain seq x y z
N MET A 1 20.89 45.72 -30.78
CA MET A 1 21.60 44.43 -30.78
C MET A 1 20.68 43.38 -30.15
N ARG A 2 20.39 42.28 -30.83
CA ARG A 2 19.38 41.30 -30.40
C ARG A 2 19.96 40.47 -29.24
N GLY A 3 19.36 40.54 -28.05
CA GLY A 3 19.82 39.87 -26.83
C GLY A 3 19.61 38.35 -26.87
N GLY A 4 20.61 37.64 -27.38
CA GLY A 4 20.68 36.18 -27.39
C GLY A 4 21.65 35.63 -26.34
N TRP A 5 21.50 34.35 -26.00
CA TRP A 5 22.43 33.63 -25.13
C TRP A 5 23.73 33.31 -25.88
N ILE A 6 24.88 33.72 -25.33
CA ILE A 6 26.21 33.36 -25.84
C ILE A 6 26.96 32.66 -24.69
N PRO A 7 26.74 31.35 -24.46
CA PRO A 7 27.40 30.63 -23.39
C PRO A 7 28.89 30.44 -23.69
N CYS A 8 29.75 30.86 -22.74
CA CYS A 8 31.18 30.61 -22.78
C CYS A 8 31.52 29.40 -21.91
N PHE A 9 32.11 28.37 -22.50
CA PHE A 9 32.51 27.16 -21.78
C PHE A 9 33.99 27.25 -21.39
N SER A 10 34.30 26.86 -20.15
CA SER A 10 35.65 26.93 -19.60
C SER A 10 36.58 25.82 -20.11
N ARG A 11 36.05 24.77 -20.74
CA ARG A 11 36.80 23.63 -21.26
C ARG A 11 36.16 23.02 -22.51
N PRO A 12 36.91 22.22 -23.30
CA PRO A 12 36.35 21.35 -24.33
C PRO A 12 35.41 20.29 -23.75
N PHE A 13 34.45 19.83 -24.55
CA PHE A 13 33.51 18.76 -24.19
C PHE A 13 34.09 17.39 -24.48
N ASN A 14 33.71 16.40 -23.66
CA ASN A 14 33.92 15.00 -24.00
C ASN A 14 32.82 14.52 -24.94
N ASP A 15 33.06 13.43 -25.69
CA ASP A 15 32.10 12.90 -26.68
C ASP A 15 30.71 12.60 -26.09
N TRP A 16 30.63 12.09 -24.86
CA TRP A 16 29.36 11.80 -24.19
C TRP A 16 28.59 13.05 -23.71
N GLU A 17 29.24 14.22 -23.69
CA GLU A 17 28.61 15.48 -23.30
C GLU A 17 28.02 16.22 -24.50
N VAL A 18 28.44 15.89 -25.73
CA VAL A 18 28.07 16.59 -26.96
C VAL A 18 26.55 16.63 -27.14
N GLU A 19 25.85 15.50 -26.98
CA GLU A 19 24.39 15.44 -27.11
C GLU A 19 23.65 16.23 -26.01
N VAL A 20 24.23 16.33 -24.81
CA VAL A 20 23.65 17.11 -23.71
C VAL A 20 23.78 18.60 -24.00
N VAL A 21 24.96 19.01 -24.49
CA VAL A 21 25.25 20.40 -24.84
C VAL A 21 24.43 20.84 -26.06
N GLU A 22 24.28 20.00 -27.07
CA GLU A 22 23.44 20.29 -28.23
C GLU A 22 21.99 20.55 -27.81
N ARG A 23 21.41 19.69 -26.96
CA ARG A 23 20.06 19.90 -26.41
C ARG A 23 19.94 21.19 -25.61
N LEU A 24 20.96 21.55 -24.84
CA LEU A 24 21.00 22.82 -24.11
C LEU A 24 20.99 24.01 -25.08
N LEU A 25 21.86 24.00 -26.10
CA LEU A 25 21.96 25.09 -27.08
C LEU A 25 20.66 25.27 -27.87
N LEU A 26 20.02 24.16 -28.28
CA LEU A 26 18.70 24.17 -28.91
C LEU A 26 17.63 24.79 -27.99
N THR A 27 17.68 24.48 -26.69
CA THR A 27 16.77 25.05 -25.69
C THR A 27 16.97 26.57 -25.54
N LEU A 28 18.22 27.04 -25.63
CA LEU A 28 18.57 28.45 -25.49
C LEU A 28 18.26 29.28 -26.74
N GLN A 29 18.38 28.72 -27.95
CA GLN A 29 18.15 29.45 -29.22
C GLN A 29 16.73 30.05 -29.32
N GLY A 30 15.74 29.46 -28.66
CA GLY A 30 14.36 29.95 -28.63
C GLY A 30 14.05 31.02 -27.57
N LYS A 31 15.02 31.40 -26.71
CA LYS A 31 14.79 32.29 -25.56
C LYS A 31 15.46 33.65 -25.76
N LYS A 32 14.65 34.72 -25.69
CA LYS A 32 15.14 36.11 -25.70
C LYS A 32 15.38 36.60 -24.29
N LEU A 33 16.52 37.22 -24.06
CA LEU A 33 16.82 37.90 -22.80
C LEU A 33 16.07 39.22 -22.73
N VAL A 34 15.45 39.50 -21.58
CA VAL A 34 14.77 40.78 -21.30
C VAL A 34 15.63 41.54 -20.31
N ALA A 35 16.22 42.65 -20.75
CA ALA A 35 17.08 43.48 -19.91
C ALA A 35 16.27 44.13 -18.77
N GLY A 36 16.82 44.12 -17.55
CA GLY A 36 16.21 44.75 -16.38
C GLY A 36 15.27 43.86 -15.56
N LEU A 37 15.09 42.59 -15.96
CA LEU A 37 14.38 41.57 -15.17
C LEU A 37 15.41 40.66 -14.48
N GLU A 38 15.23 40.43 -13.18
CA GLU A 38 16.03 39.45 -12.44
C GLU A 38 15.67 38.01 -12.82
N ASP A 39 16.68 37.15 -12.88
CA ASP A 39 16.52 35.73 -13.13
C ASP A 39 15.77 35.03 -12.00
N LYS A 40 14.90 34.08 -12.36
CA LYS A 40 14.14 33.26 -11.41
C LYS A 40 14.29 31.79 -11.74
N VAL A 41 14.54 30.99 -10.71
CA VAL A 41 14.52 29.53 -10.82
C VAL A 41 13.06 29.08 -10.91
N LEU A 42 12.71 28.40 -12.02
CA LEU A 42 11.38 27.86 -12.25
C LEU A 42 11.41 26.33 -12.27
N TRP A 43 10.45 25.73 -11.58
CA TRP A 43 10.26 24.28 -11.57
C TRP A 43 9.41 23.84 -12.77
N ASN A 44 10.04 23.14 -13.72
CA ASN A 44 9.41 22.76 -15.00
C ASN A 44 8.24 21.78 -14.85
N ALA A 45 8.19 20.98 -13.78
CA ALA A 45 7.15 19.99 -13.57
C ALA A 45 5.88 20.55 -12.89
N SER A 46 5.85 21.85 -12.59
CA SER A 46 4.65 22.55 -12.13
C SER A 46 4.22 23.65 -13.10
N LYS A 47 2.91 23.73 -13.39
CA LYS A 47 2.34 24.73 -14.31
C LYS A 47 2.56 26.18 -13.84
N ASN A 48 2.69 26.40 -12.53
CA ASN A 48 2.94 27.73 -11.96
C ASN A 48 4.44 28.03 -11.77
N GLY A 49 5.34 27.11 -12.17
CA GLY A 49 6.79 27.28 -12.03
C GLY A 49 7.31 27.23 -10.59
N ILE A 50 6.46 27.00 -9.59
CA ILE A 50 6.85 26.95 -8.18
C ILE A 50 7.28 25.53 -7.84
N PHE A 51 8.44 25.44 -7.17
CA PHE A 51 8.94 24.18 -6.65
C PHE A 51 8.10 23.71 -5.45
N PHE A 52 7.66 22.46 -5.49
CA PHE A 52 7.07 21.77 -4.35
C PHE A 52 7.66 20.38 -4.23
N VAL A 53 7.97 19.96 -3.01
CA VAL A 53 8.45 18.60 -2.71
C VAL A 53 7.50 17.53 -3.28
N LYS A 54 6.18 17.75 -3.19
CA LYS A 54 5.16 16.87 -3.80
C LYS A 54 5.33 16.75 -5.32
N SER A 55 5.62 17.85 -6.02
CA SER A 55 5.81 17.85 -7.47
C SER A 55 7.11 17.14 -7.88
N LEU A 56 8.18 17.28 -7.08
CA LEU A 56 9.41 16.51 -7.24
C LEU A 56 9.15 15.01 -7.13
N TYR A 57 8.51 14.55 -6.05
CA TYR A 57 8.19 13.13 -5.88
C TYR A 57 7.32 12.59 -7.01
N ASN A 58 6.30 13.32 -7.44
CA ASN A 58 5.47 12.90 -8.59
C ASN A 58 6.28 12.77 -9.89
N THR A 59 7.34 13.56 -10.07
CA THR A 59 8.21 13.49 -11.25
C THR A 59 9.12 12.26 -11.18
N LEU A 60 9.65 11.97 -9.99
CA LEU A 60 10.47 10.79 -9.71
C LEU A 60 9.66 9.48 -9.76
N ASP A 61 8.41 9.51 -9.32
CA ASP A 61 7.48 8.38 -9.23
C ASP A 61 6.69 8.14 -10.54
N SER A 62 7.15 8.71 -11.65
CA SER A 62 6.55 8.51 -12.98
C SER A 62 6.59 7.04 -13.44
N SER A 63 7.34 6.18 -12.75
CA SER A 63 7.31 4.73 -12.86
C SER A 63 6.22 4.12 -11.98
N CYS A 64 5.00 4.05 -12.50
CA CYS A 64 3.90 3.19 -12.03
C CYS A 64 3.45 3.47 -10.57
N ALA A 65 2.44 4.31 -10.39
CA ALA A 65 1.75 4.47 -9.11
C ALA A 65 1.19 3.10 -8.64
N VAL A 66 1.95 2.39 -7.83
CA VAL A 66 1.55 1.10 -7.27
C VAL A 66 0.36 1.37 -6.37
N LEU A 67 -0.84 0.94 -6.79
CA LEU A 67 -2.06 1.12 -6.01
C LEU A 67 -1.85 0.52 -4.61
N PHE A 68 -1.94 1.38 -3.59
CA PHE A 68 -1.70 1.04 -2.20
C PHE A 68 -2.91 1.42 -1.34
N PRO A 69 -3.49 0.49 -0.55
CA PRO A 69 -4.74 0.71 0.18
C PRO A 69 -4.55 1.52 1.47
N TRP A 70 -3.88 2.68 1.40
CA TRP A 70 -3.53 3.51 2.56
C TRP A 70 -4.76 3.96 3.35
N SER A 71 -5.86 4.27 2.66
CA SER A 71 -7.09 4.81 3.25
C SER A 71 -7.83 3.80 4.12
N ILE A 72 -7.66 2.51 3.85
CA ILE A 72 -8.17 1.45 4.72
C ILE A 72 -7.20 1.23 5.87
N ILE A 73 -5.93 0.96 5.55
CA ILE A 73 -4.89 0.59 6.53
C ILE A 73 -4.83 1.60 7.69
N TRP A 74 -4.91 2.90 7.38
CA TRP A 74 -4.80 3.97 8.36
C TRP A 74 -6.16 4.56 8.76
N SER A 75 -7.20 3.73 8.80
CA SER A 75 -8.51 4.12 9.34
C SER A 75 -8.39 4.60 10.78
N SER A 76 -8.95 5.77 11.09
CA SER A 76 -8.96 6.35 12.45
C SER A 76 -9.78 5.53 13.46
N CYS A 77 -10.58 4.58 12.98
CA CYS A 77 -11.47 3.75 13.79
C CYS A 77 -10.83 2.43 14.24
N VAL A 78 -9.51 2.25 14.04
CA VAL A 78 -8.77 1.12 14.59
C VAL A 78 -7.53 1.59 15.33
N PRO A 79 -7.05 0.84 16.35
CA PRO A 79 -5.78 1.13 16.98
C PRO A 79 -4.61 1.06 15.99
N THR A 80 -3.60 1.92 16.16
CA THR A 80 -2.42 1.99 15.27
C THR A 80 -1.72 0.65 15.06
N LYS A 81 -1.68 -0.22 16.08
CA LYS A 81 -1.12 -1.58 15.97
C LYS A 81 -1.83 -2.46 14.94
N VAL A 82 -3.15 -2.28 14.78
CA VAL A 82 -3.95 -3.01 13.78
C VAL A 82 -3.65 -2.47 12.39
N GLY A 83 -3.53 -1.15 12.25
CA GLY A 83 -3.11 -0.51 11.00
C GLY A 83 -1.70 -0.93 10.58
N PHE A 84 -0.74 -0.93 11.52
CA PHE A 84 0.63 -1.40 11.26
C PHE A 84 0.66 -2.86 10.80
N PHE A 85 -0.10 -3.74 11.47
CA PHE A 85 -0.26 -5.12 11.04
C PHE A 85 -0.82 -5.21 9.60
N ALA A 86 -1.90 -4.47 9.29
CA ALA A 86 -2.48 -4.47 7.95
C ALA A 86 -1.50 -3.94 6.88
N TRP A 87 -0.66 -2.96 7.24
CA TRP A 87 0.43 -2.49 6.39
C TRP A 87 1.43 -3.62 6.11
N GLU A 88 1.92 -4.33 7.14
CA GLU A 88 2.84 -5.46 6.94
C GLU A 88 2.21 -6.58 6.08
N VAL A 89 0.93 -6.88 6.31
CA VAL A 89 0.16 -7.87 5.55
C VAL A 89 0.07 -7.48 4.07
N SER A 90 -0.18 -6.19 3.78
CA SER A 90 -0.31 -5.69 2.41
C SER A 90 0.97 -5.85 1.58
N TRP A 91 2.14 -5.83 2.25
CA TRP A 91 3.44 -6.11 1.65
C TRP A 91 3.84 -7.59 1.71
N GLY A 92 3.02 -8.44 2.31
CA GLY A 92 3.33 -9.85 2.55
C GLY A 92 4.53 -10.06 3.48
N LYS A 93 4.84 -9.09 4.34
CA LYS A 93 6.05 -9.08 5.20
C LYS A 93 5.82 -9.59 6.63
N VAL A 94 4.59 -9.99 6.95
CA VAL A 94 4.27 -10.56 8.27
C VAL A 94 5.06 -11.85 8.50
N LEU A 95 5.47 -12.08 9.75
CA LEU A 95 6.21 -13.27 10.18
C LEU A 95 5.36 -14.55 10.12
N THR A 96 5.16 -15.07 8.91
CA THR A 96 4.55 -16.36 8.64
C THR A 96 5.63 -17.41 8.32
N GLN A 97 5.29 -18.70 8.40
CA GLN A 97 6.28 -19.78 8.25
C GLN A 97 6.85 -19.86 6.82
N ASP A 98 6.10 -19.42 5.82
CA ASP A 98 6.56 -19.20 4.45
C ASP A 98 7.70 -18.16 4.38
N GLN A 99 7.70 -17.13 5.22
CA GLN A 99 8.83 -16.18 5.29
C GLN A 99 10.06 -16.81 5.93
N LEU A 100 9.89 -17.70 6.91
CA LEU A 100 10.99 -18.48 7.49
C LEU A 100 11.54 -19.49 6.46
N LYS A 101 10.66 -20.15 5.70
CA LYS A 101 11.05 -21.03 4.58
C LYS A 101 11.85 -20.29 3.52
N ARG A 102 11.42 -19.10 3.11
CA ARG A 102 12.18 -18.24 2.17
C ARG A 102 13.57 -17.87 2.69
N ARG A 103 13.77 -17.88 4.01
CA ARG A 103 15.06 -17.67 4.67
C ARG A 103 15.84 -18.97 4.92
N GLY A 104 15.42 -20.09 4.33
CA GLY A 104 16.14 -21.37 4.38
C GLY A 104 15.72 -22.35 5.49
N TRP A 105 14.66 -22.06 6.25
CA TRP A 105 14.21 -22.95 7.32
C TRP A 105 13.26 -24.04 6.80
N ILE A 106 13.57 -25.32 7.09
CA ILE A 106 12.73 -26.46 6.71
C ILE A 106 11.70 -26.71 7.81
N LEU A 107 10.47 -26.22 7.62
CA LEU A 107 9.33 -26.52 8.50
C LEU A 107 8.14 -27.08 7.70
N ALA A 108 7.32 -27.90 8.35
CA ALA A 108 5.99 -28.25 7.85
C ALA A 108 5.14 -26.98 7.74
N ASN A 109 4.81 -26.55 6.51
CA ASN A 109 4.09 -25.30 6.27
C ASN A 109 2.59 -25.57 6.14
N ARG A 110 1.95 -26.09 7.19
CA ARG A 110 0.51 -26.29 7.22
C ARG A 110 -0.18 -25.15 7.95
N CYS A 111 -1.37 -24.79 7.52
CA CYS A 111 -2.18 -23.78 8.20
C CYS A 111 -2.58 -24.27 9.60
N PHE A 112 -2.23 -23.51 10.65
CA PHE A 112 -2.58 -23.86 12.03
C PHE A 112 -4.07 -23.76 12.35
N LEU A 113 -4.88 -23.16 11.46
CA LEU A 113 -6.32 -23.02 11.65
C LEU A 113 -7.08 -24.21 11.05
N CYS A 114 -6.79 -24.60 9.81
CA CYS A 114 -7.50 -25.70 9.12
C CYS A 114 -6.71 -27.01 9.01
N CYS A 115 -5.40 -26.99 9.28
CA CYS A 115 -4.48 -28.13 9.20
C CYS A 115 -4.32 -28.78 7.81
N ASP A 116 -4.84 -28.15 6.76
CA ASP A 116 -4.98 -28.78 5.43
C ASP A 116 -4.04 -28.16 4.38
N GLU A 117 -4.21 -26.86 4.09
CA GLU A 117 -3.45 -26.17 3.05
C GLU A 117 -2.12 -25.57 3.52
N GLU A 118 -1.29 -25.19 2.54
CA GLU A 118 -0.07 -24.47 2.79
C GLU A 118 -0.33 -23.11 3.44
N LYS A 119 0.41 -22.85 4.52
CA LYS A 119 0.24 -21.60 5.26
C LYS A 119 0.88 -20.44 4.52
N THR A 120 0.02 -19.66 3.87
CA THR A 120 0.33 -18.34 3.32
C THR A 120 -0.56 -17.29 3.99
N ILE A 121 -0.16 -16.02 3.96
CA ILE A 121 -1.00 -14.95 4.52
C ILE A 121 -2.36 -14.84 3.79
N ASN A 122 -2.38 -15.10 2.48
CA ASN A 122 -3.59 -15.14 1.67
C ASN A 122 -4.52 -16.28 2.11
N HIS A 123 -3.97 -17.47 2.32
CA HIS A 123 -4.75 -18.58 2.86
C HIS A 123 -5.30 -18.23 4.25
N ILE A 124 -4.44 -17.82 5.20
CA ILE A 124 -4.86 -17.56 6.59
C ILE A 124 -5.99 -16.52 6.66
N LEU A 125 -5.86 -15.39 5.95
CA LEU A 125 -6.77 -14.26 6.09
C LEU A 125 -7.96 -14.27 5.12
N VAL A 126 -7.84 -14.95 3.97
CA VAL A 126 -8.86 -14.90 2.91
C VAL A 126 -9.49 -16.27 2.68
N HIS A 127 -8.68 -17.30 2.42
CA HIS A 127 -9.18 -18.58 1.89
C HIS A 127 -9.39 -19.68 2.92
N CYS A 128 -8.89 -19.51 4.15
CA CYS A 128 -8.97 -20.54 5.18
C CYS A 128 -10.44 -20.80 5.54
N PRO A 129 -10.91 -22.07 5.53
CA PRO A 129 -12.28 -22.42 5.86
C PRO A 129 -12.73 -21.92 7.25
N LYS A 130 -11.80 -21.85 8.21
CA LYS A 130 -12.09 -21.33 9.56
C LYS A 130 -12.24 -19.82 9.58
N THR A 131 -11.47 -19.12 8.75
CA THR A 131 -11.60 -17.68 8.53
C THR A 131 -12.86 -17.33 7.74
N ARG A 132 -13.29 -18.21 6.83
CA ARG A 132 -14.52 -18.04 6.05
C ARG A 132 -15.76 -17.84 6.93
N ILE A 133 -15.82 -18.48 8.09
CA ILE A 133 -16.90 -18.31 9.06
C ILE A 133 -17.04 -16.84 9.52
N LEU A 134 -15.93 -16.12 9.69
CA LEU A 134 -15.95 -14.69 10.02
C LEU A 134 -16.31 -13.83 8.81
N TRP A 135 -15.86 -14.21 7.61
CA TRP A 135 -16.27 -13.54 6.38
C TRP A 135 -17.77 -13.60 6.16
N ASP A 136 -18.37 -14.78 6.30
CA ASP A 136 -19.81 -14.97 6.16
C ASP A 136 -20.59 -14.17 7.22
N LEU A 137 -20.04 -14.04 8.44
CA LEU A 137 -20.58 -13.15 9.48
C LEU A 137 -20.54 -11.68 9.06
N VAL A 138 -19.40 -11.20 8.53
CA VAL A 138 -19.28 -9.82 8.03
C VAL A 138 -20.29 -9.57 6.90
N PHE A 139 -20.34 -10.47 5.92
CA PHE A 139 -21.27 -10.33 4.79
C PHE A 139 -22.73 -10.32 5.25
N SER A 140 -23.08 -11.16 6.22
CA SER A 140 -24.41 -11.18 6.83
C SER A 140 -24.73 -9.89 7.61
N LEU A 141 -23.76 -9.35 8.37
CA LEU A 141 -23.93 -8.13 9.17
C LEU A 141 -24.17 -6.88 8.30
N PHE A 142 -23.55 -6.81 7.13
CA PHE A 142 -23.67 -5.66 6.23
C PHE A 142 -24.65 -5.90 5.07
N GLY A 143 -25.22 -7.10 4.95
CA GLY A 143 -26.17 -7.45 3.87
C GLY A 143 -25.54 -7.42 2.48
N VAL A 144 -24.27 -7.81 2.35
CA VAL A 144 -23.51 -7.74 1.10
C VAL A 144 -23.16 -9.11 0.56
N ASN A 145 -23.22 -9.27 -0.76
CA ASN A 145 -22.69 -10.44 -1.45
C ASN A 145 -21.32 -10.08 -2.03
N TRP A 146 -20.28 -10.79 -1.58
CA TRP A 146 -18.90 -10.48 -1.95
C TRP A 146 -18.13 -11.71 -2.43
N VAL A 147 -17.37 -11.55 -3.52
CA VAL A 147 -16.44 -12.55 -4.01
C VAL A 147 -15.03 -12.18 -3.53
N LEU A 148 -14.45 -13.03 -2.67
CA LEU A 148 -13.13 -12.76 -2.10
C LEU A 148 -12.03 -12.86 -3.19
N PRO A 149 -11.20 -11.82 -3.37
CA PRO A 149 -10.05 -11.86 -4.25
C PRO A 149 -9.01 -12.91 -3.84
N LEU A 150 -8.07 -13.21 -4.74
CA LEU A 150 -7.01 -14.19 -4.47
C LEU A 150 -6.02 -13.70 -3.39
N THR A 151 -5.76 -12.40 -3.30
CA THR A 151 -4.74 -11.85 -2.41
C THR A 151 -5.32 -10.90 -1.37
N VAL A 152 -4.67 -10.82 -0.21
CA VAL A 152 -5.05 -9.84 0.82
C VAL A 152 -4.93 -8.41 0.30
N ARG A 153 -3.94 -8.14 -0.55
CA ARG A 153 -3.75 -6.83 -1.16
C ARG A 153 -4.95 -6.44 -2.03
N ASP A 154 -5.42 -7.35 -2.87
CA ASP A 154 -6.59 -7.11 -3.73
C ASP A 154 -7.86 -7.00 -2.89
N THR A 155 -7.98 -7.79 -1.82
CA THR A 155 -9.06 -7.64 -0.84
C THR A 155 -9.07 -6.24 -0.22
N LEU A 156 -7.91 -5.74 0.25
CA LEU A 156 -7.79 -4.38 0.79
C LEU A 156 -8.08 -3.31 -0.27
N LEU A 157 -7.62 -3.47 -1.50
CA LEU A 157 -7.90 -2.50 -2.56
C LEU A 157 -9.40 -2.48 -2.93
N GLY A 158 -10.00 -3.65 -3.13
CA GLY A 158 -11.42 -3.79 -3.48
C GLY A 158 -12.34 -3.29 -2.37
N TRP A 159 -11.98 -3.51 -1.10
CA TRP A 159 -12.79 -3.11 0.05
C TRP A 159 -12.99 -1.59 0.19
N SER A 160 -12.17 -0.80 -0.51
CA SER A 160 -12.28 0.65 -0.53
C SER A 160 -13.47 1.14 -1.37
N ALA A 161 -13.97 0.31 -2.29
CA ALA A 161 -15.16 0.60 -3.06
C ALA A 161 -16.38 0.61 -2.13
N SER A 162 -17.12 1.72 -2.15
CA SER A 162 -18.23 1.97 -1.25
C SER A 162 -19.45 1.14 -1.65
N PHE A 163 -19.53 -0.11 -1.19
CA PHE A 163 -20.75 -0.94 -1.31
C PHE A 163 -21.77 -0.65 -0.22
N VAL A 164 -21.38 0.16 0.78
CA VAL A 164 -22.20 0.48 1.94
C VAL A 164 -22.40 1.99 2.02
N ASP A 165 -23.59 2.42 2.43
CA ASP A 165 -23.94 3.83 2.60
C ASP A 165 -22.89 4.62 3.39
N LYS A 166 -22.77 5.92 3.10
CA LYS A 166 -21.82 6.84 3.75
C LYS A 166 -21.85 6.76 5.29
N LYS A 167 -23.01 6.44 5.87
CA LYS A 167 -23.22 6.26 7.31
C LYS A 167 -22.42 5.09 7.88
N HIS A 168 -22.32 3.97 7.16
CA HIS A 168 -21.69 2.74 7.61
C HIS A 168 -20.29 2.52 7.00
N GLY A 169 -19.85 3.37 6.07
CA GLY A 169 -18.56 3.24 5.39
C GLY A 169 -17.35 3.20 6.33
N LYS A 170 -17.41 3.86 7.49
CA LYS A 170 -16.35 3.76 8.52
C LYS A 170 -16.32 2.37 9.16
N THR A 171 -17.46 1.91 9.67
CA THR A 171 -17.60 0.58 10.28
C THR A 171 -17.25 -0.54 9.30
N TRP A 172 -17.61 -0.38 8.01
CA TRP A 172 -17.22 -1.29 6.95
C TRP A 172 -15.70 -1.43 6.80
N ARG A 173 -14.96 -0.31 6.75
CA ARG A 173 -13.48 -0.34 6.69
C ARG A 173 -12.88 -0.98 7.94
N THR A 174 -13.44 -0.66 9.11
CA THR A 174 -13.01 -1.26 10.39
C THR A 174 -13.25 -2.77 10.42
N ALA A 175 -14.37 -3.26 9.88
CA ALA A 175 -14.71 -4.67 9.87
C ALA A 175 -13.63 -5.54 9.22
N LEU A 176 -13.05 -5.11 8.09
CA LEU A 176 -11.97 -5.83 7.43
C LEU A 176 -10.73 -5.95 8.33
N LEU A 177 -10.32 -4.83 8.91
CA LEU A 177 -9.12 -4.77 9.75
C LEU A 177 -9.31 -5.57 11.06
N CYS A 178 -10.50 -5.48 11.66
CA CYS A 178 -10.85 -6.24 12.85
C CYS A 178 -10.93 -7.74 12.56
N LEU A 179 -11.40 -8.15 11.37
CA LEU A 179 -11.38 -9.54 10.93
C LEU A 179 -9.94 -10.04 10.82
N PHE A 180 -9.10 -9.33 10.07
CA PHE A 180 -7.69 -9.72 9.89
C PHE A 180 -6.95 -9.82 11.22
N TRP A 181 -7.14 -8.84 12.10
CA TRP A 181 -6.52 -8.83 13.42
C TRP A 181 -7.00 -9.97 14.32
N THR A 182 -8.30 -10.28 14.30
CA THR A 182 -8.87 -11.38 15.09
C THR A 182 -8.31 -12.72 14.66
N VAL A 183 -8.27 -12.98 13.34
CA VAL A 183 -7.71 -14.21 12.77
C VAL A 183 -6.22 -14.33 13.11
N TRP A 184 -5.48 -13.23 13.00
CA TRP A 184 -4.05 -13.21 13.32
C TRP A 184 -3.78 -13.52 14.80
N LYS A 185 -4.56 -12.92 15.71
CA LYS A 185 -4.45 -13.22 17.15
C LYS A 185 -4.76 -14.67 17.46
N GLU A 186 -5.83 -15.23 16.89
CA GLU A 186 -6.20 -16.64 17.13
C GLU A 186 -5.12 -17.58 16.63
N ARG A 187 -4.59 -17.33 15.42
CA ARG A 187 -3.46 -18.09 14.88
C ARG A 187 -2.23 -18.04 15.80
N ASN A 188 -1.93 -16.87 16.37
CA ASN A 188 -0.77 -16.72 17.25
C ASN A 188 -0.97 -17.48 18.57
N ARG A 189 -2.18 -17.48 19.15
CA ARG A 189 -2.49 -18.27 20.34
C ARG A 189 -2.28 -19.76 20.13
N ILE A 190 -2.77 -20.29 19.01
CA ILE A 190 -2.59 -21.71 18.68
C ILE A 190 -1.11 -22.07 18.55
N VAL A 191 -0.30 -21.16 17.99
CA VAL A 191 1.10 -21.44 17.68
C VAL A 191 2.03 -21.25 18.87
N PHE A 192 1.82 -20.19 19.64
CA PHE A 192 2.75 -19.78 20.71
C PHE A 192 2.25 -20.17 22.10
N ASP A 193 0.94 -20.26 22.29
CA ASP A 193 0.33 -20.58 23.59
C ASP A 193 -0.23 -22.02 23.62
N ASN A 194 -0.08 -22.78 22.52
CA ASN A 194 -0.56 -24.16 22.35
C ASN A 194 -2.06 -24.34 22.64
N GLU A 195 -2.85 -23.30 22.40
CA GLU A 195 -4.30 -23.33 22.58
C GLU A 195 -5.02 -24.04 21.43
N VAL A 196 -6.22 -24.56 21.70
CA VAL A 196 -7.10 -25.15 20.68
C VAL A 196 -7.94 -24.05 20.01
N LEU A 197 -8.13 -24.17 18.70
CA LEU A 197 -9.00 -23.30 17.92
C LEU A 197 -10.42 -23.26 18.50
N SER A 198 -10.91 -22.06 18.82
CA SER A 198 -12.30 -21.86 19.25
C SER A 198 -13.02 -20.89 18.34
N ILE A 199 -13.94 -21.40 17.53
CA ILE A 199 -14.76 -20.59 16.61
C ILE A 199 -15.64 -19.60 17.39
N GLN A 200 -16.18 -20.01 18.53
CA GLN A 200 -16.99 -19.11 19.36
C GLN A 200 -16.16 -17.94 19.88
N ARG A 201 -14.92 -18.22 20.32
CA ARG A 201 -13.99 -17.17 20.78
C ARG A 201 -13.60 -16.23 19.65
N MET A 202 -13.33 -16.75 18.46
CA MET A 202 -13.06 -15.92 17.28
C MET A 202 -14.23 -14.98 16.98
N LYS A 203 -15.47 -15.50 16.94
CA LYS A 203 -16.67 -14.69 16.71
C LYS A 203 -16.83 -13.61 17.78
N ASN A 204 -16.71 -13.98 19.05
CA ASN A 204 -16.83 -13.03 20.17
C ASN A 204 -15.74 -11.95 20.10
N SER A 205 -14.47 -12.33 19.86
CA SER A 205 -13.39 -11.35 19.76
C SER A 205 -13.57 -10.42 18.57
N PHE A 206 -14.06 -10.92 17.43
CA PHE A 206 -14.35 -10.09 16.26
C PHE A 206 -15.42 -9.04 16.59
N VAL A 207 -16.55 -9.45 17.17
CA VAL A 207 -17.64 -8.54 17.56
C VAL A 207 -17.16 -7.49 18.56
N CYS A 208 -16.40 -7.90 19.59
CA CYS A 208 -15.81 -6.95 20.54
C CYS A 208 -14.87 -5.95 19.85
N ASN A 209 -14.00 -6.40 18.93
CA ASN A 209 -13.08 -5.48 18.24
C ASN A 209 -13.81 -4.54 17.27
N LEU A 210 -14.98 -4.92 16.74
CA LEU A 210 -15.74 -4.12 15.78
C LEU A 210 -16.55 -2.99 16.45
N PHE A 211 -17.07 -3.25 17.65
CA PHE A 211 -17.96 -2.32 18.38
C PHE A 211 -17.34 -1.68 19.63
N SER A 212 -16.02 -1.85 19.82
CA SER A 212 -15.27 -1.21 20.91
C SER A 212 -14.85 0.23 20.60
#